data_AF-A0A7Y3HEB1-F1
#
_entry.id   AF-A0A7Y3HEB1-F1
#
_cell.length_a   1.000
_cell.length_b   1.000
_cell.length_c   1.000
_cell.angle_alpha   90.00
_cell.angle_beta   90.00
_cell.angle_gamma   90.00
#
_symmetry.space_group_name_H-M   'P 1'
#
loop_
_entity.id
_entity.type
_entity.pdbx_description
1 polymer ?
#
loop_
_entity_poly.entity_id
_entity_poly.type
_entity_poly.pdbx_seq_one_letter_code
_entity_poly.pdbx_strand_id
1 'polypeptide(L)'
;ALLGVWRLFGAANAYVEENAPWALAKDPASAERLDQVLNALLEALRVGAILISPVMPNAAARLWDQLGLAGRPDSAPYTETAVFGTFPPVTVNRGEPLFPRIEEG
;
A
#
# COMPACT_ATOMS: atom_id res chain seq x y z
N ALA A 1 1.84 -19.05 -1.53
CA ALA A 1 1.15 -17.90 -0.93
C ALA A 1 2.02 -16.63 -0.94
N LEU A 2 3.17 -16.59 -0.25
CA LEU A 2 4.05 -15.41 -0.17
C LEU A 2 4.50 -14.85 -1.53
N LEU A 3 4.82 -15.71 -2.50
CA LEU A 3 5.16 -15.32 -3.87
C LEU A 3 4.03 -14.52 -4.56
N GLY A 4 2.77 -14.79 -4.23
CA GLY A 4 1.61 -14.06 -4.77
C GLY A 4 1.57 -12.62 -4.25
N VAL A 5 1.90 -12.42 -2.97
CA VAL A 5 1.97 -11.08 -2.38
C VAL A 5 3.11 -10.27 -3.00
N TRP A 6 4.25 -10.90 -3.28
CA TRP A 6 5.39 -10.19 -3.88
C TRP A 6 5.10 -9.80 -5.33
N ARG A 7 4.28 -10.59 -6.04
CA ARG A 7 3.76 -10.18 -7.35
C ARG A 7 2.84 -8.97 -7.26
N LEU A 8 2.00 -8.88 -6.23
CA LEU A 8 1.16 -7.69 -5.99
C LEU A 8 2.03 -6.44 -5.76
N PHE A 9 3.03 -6.52 -4.89
CA PHE A 9 3.93 -5.39 -4.65
C PHE A 9 4.77 -5.03 -5.89
N GLY A 10 5.23 -6.03 -6.65
CA GLY A 10 5.90 -5.79 -7.93
C GLY A 10 5.00 -5.08 -8.94
N ALA A 11 3.74 -5.49 -9.05
CA ALA A 11 2.76 -4.85 -9.92
C ALA A 11 2.44 -3.42 -9.47
N ALA A 12 2.29 -3.18 -8.16
CA ALA A 12 2.12 -1.83 -7.63
C ALA A 12 3.32 -0.93 -7.94
N ASN A 13 4.54 -1.46 -7.83
CA ASN A 13 5.75 -0.72 -8.18
C ASN A 13 5.81 -0.40 -9.68
N ALA A 14 5.51 -1.36 -10.55
CA ALA A 14 5.42 -1.11 -11.99
C ALA A 14 4.36 -0.04 -12.32
N TYR A 15 3.22 -0.08 -11.64
CA TYR A 15 2.16 0.90 -11.80
C TYR A 15 2.57 2.32 -11.38
N VAL A 16 3.40 2.46 -10.33
CA VAL A 16 4.01 3.75 -9.97
C VAL A 16 4.86 4.28 -11.12
N GLU A 17 5.74 3.45 -11.69
CA GLU A 17 6.62 3.85 -12.78
C GLU A 17 5.85 4.23 -14.05
N GLU A 18 4.85 3.43 -14.43
CA GLU A 18 4.02 3.65 -15.61
C GLU A 18 3.20 4.96 -15.53
N ASN A 19 2.72 5.32 -14.34
CA ASN A 19 1.87 6.50 -14.16
C ASN A 19 2.63 7.74 -13.70
N ALA A 20 3.87 7.60 -13.24
CA ALA A 20 4.74 8.69 -12.77
C ALA A 20 3.99 9.74 -11.93
N PRO A 21 3.42 9.38 -10.75
CA PRO A 21 2.54 10.26 -9.99
C PRO A 21 3.21 11.58 -9.57
N TRP A 22 4.54 11.60 -9.42
CA TRP A 22 5.31 12.83 -9.18
C TRP A 22 5.25 13.83 -10.34
N ALA A 23 5.02 13.36 -11.58
CA ALA A 23 4.82 14.21 -12.73
C ALA A 23 3.37 14.71 -12.78
N LEU A 24 2.40 13.83 -12.54
CA LEU A 24 0.98 14.19 -12.45
C LEU A 24 0.72 15.25 -11.36
N ALA A 25 1.40 15.14 -10.21
CA ALA A 25 1.30 16.10 -9.12
C ALA A 25 1.80 17.52 -9.45
N LYS A 26 2.55 17.70 -10.55
CA LYS A 26 3.00 19.02 -10.99
C LYS A 26 1.99 19.72 -11.89
N ASP A 27 1.01 19.00 -12.42
CA ASP A 27 -0.02 19.52 -13.32
C ASP A 27 -1.40 19.51 -12.63
N PRO A 28 -1.96 20.68 -12.28
CA PRO A 28 -3.28 20.77 -11.66
C PRO A 28 -4.41 20.16 -12.50
N ALA A 29 -4.28 20.14 -13.84
CA ALA A 29 -5.28 19.50 -14.71
C ALA A 29 -5.29 17.97 -14.58
N SER A 30 -4.20 17.39 -14.06
CA SER A 30 -4.05 15.95 -13.83
C SER A 30 -4.47 15.50 -12.44
N ALA A 31 -5.06 16.39 -11.62
CA ALA A 31 -5.42 16.10 -10.22
C ALA A 31 -6.33 14.86 -10.07
N GLU A 32 -7.39 14.76 -10.89
CA GLU A 32 -8.28 13.58 -10.83
C GLU A 32 -7.55 12.28 -11.17
N ARG A 33 -6.64 12.32 -12.16
CA ARG A 33 -5.85 11.16 -12.53
C ARG A 33 -4.87 10.77 -11.44
N LEU A 34 -4.23 11.76 -10.80
CA LEU A 34 -3.37 11.54 -9.66
C LEU A 34 -4.13 10.84 -8.52
N ASP A 35 -5.33 11.31 -8.19
CA ASP A 35 -6.15 10.73 -7.13
C ASP A 35 -6.51 9.28 -7.42
N GLN A 36 -6.86 8.94 -8.67
CA GLN A 36 -7.11 7.56 -9.08
C GLN A 36 -5.88 6.67 -8.90
N VAL A 37 -4.71 7.16 -9.33
CA VAL A 37 -3.44 6.41 -9.23
C VAL A 37 -3.07 6.18 -7.76
N LEU A 38 -3.16 7.22 -6.93
CA LEU A 38 -2.86 7.12 -5.50
C LEU A 38 -3.83 6.19 -4.77
N ASN A 39 -5.13 6.27 -5.06
CA ASN A 39 -6.12 5.36 -4.47
C ASN A 39 -5.84 3.89 -4.84
N ALA A 40 -5.51 3.60 -6.10
CA ALA A 40 -5.16 2.24 -6.51
C ALA A 40 -3.92 1.71 -5.77
N LEU A 41 -2.91 2.55 -5.56
CA LEU A 41 -1.70 2.20 -4.81
C LEU A 41 -1.99 1.94 -3.33
N LEU A 42 -2.77 2.82 -2.70
CA LEU A 42 -3.19 2.66 -1.30
C LEU A 42 -3.97 1.37 -1.09
N GLU A 43 -4.84 1.02 -2.03
CA GLU A 43 -5.62 -0.20 -1.96
C GLU A 43 -4.74 -1.46 -2.14
N ALA A 44 -3.79 -1.44 -3.08
CA ALA A 44 -2.83 -2.54 -3.23
C ALA A 44 -2.00 -2.75 -1.95
N LEU A 45 -1.61 -1.67 -1.28
CA LEU A 45 -0.90 -1.72 -0.01
C LEU A 45 -1.78 -2.25 1.14
N ARG A 46 -3.06 -1.84 1.21
CA ARG A 46 -4.02 -2.35 2.20
C ARG A 46 -4.17 -3.87 2.08
N VAL A 47 -4.42 -4.36 0.87
CA VAL A 47 -4.54 -5.81 0.60
C VAL A 47 -3.22 -6.53 0.92
N GLY A 48 -2.09 -5.96 0.51
CA GLY A 48 -0.77 -6.50 0.83
C GLY A 48 -0.53 -6.63 2.33
N ALA A 49 -0.91 -5.64 3.13
CA ALA A 49 -0.77 -5.64 4.59
C ALA A 49 -1.54 -6.81 5.24
N ILE A 50 -2.78 -7.07 4.81
CA ILE A 50 -3.59 -8.20 5.28
C ILE A 50 -2.89 -9.52 4.93
N LEU A 51 -2.43 -9.66 3.68
CA LEU A 51 -1.82 -10.89 3.19
C LEU A 51 -0.47 -11.22 3.83
N ILE A 52 0.34 -10.22 4.22
CA ILE A 52 1.60 -10.45 4.93
C ILE A 52 1.42 -10.62 6.44
N SER A 53 0.28 -10.26 7.01
CA SER A 53 0.05 -10.29 8.47
C SER A 53 0.38 -11.63 9.15
N PRO A 54 0.16 -12.82 8.56
CA PRO A 54 0.47 -14.09 9.22
C PRO A 54 1.98 -14.42 9.27
N VAL A 55 2.78 -13.79 8.41
CA VAL A 55 4.21 -14.09 8.26
C VAL A 55 5.11 -12.94 8.72
N MET A 56 4.64 -11.71 8.61
CA MET A 56 5.36 -10.48 8.98
C MET A 56 4.42 -9.53 9.73
N PRO A 57 3.90 -9.92 10.92
CA PRO A 57 2.88 -9.16 11.64
C PRO A 57 3.33 -7.74 12.01
N ASN A 58 4.61 -7.57 12.36
CA ASN A 58 5.16 -6.26 12.72
C ASN A 58 5.23 -5.32 11.51
N ALA A 59 5.69 -5.82 10.35
CA ALA A 59 5.73 -5.02 9.13
C ALA A 59 4.32 -4.69 8.63
N ALA A 60 3.40 -5.67 8.71
CA ALA A 60 1.99 -5.49 8.40
C ALA A 60 1.36 -4.37 9.22
N ALA A 61 1.55 -4.40 10.55
CA ALA A 61 0.98 -3.41 11.46
C ALA A 61 1.56 -2.01 11.20
N ARG A 62 2.87 -1.89 10.96
CA ARG A 62 3.51 -0.61 10.60
C ARG A 62 2.99 -0.07 9.26
N LEU A 63 2.80 -0.91 8.26
CA LEU A 63 2.20 -0.51 6.98
C LEU A 63 0.76 -0.04 7.19
N TRP A 64 -0.04 -0.78 7.96
CA TRP A 64 -1.42 -0.43 8.28
C TRP A 64 -1.55 0.93 8.96
N ASP A 65 -0.66 1.21 9.91
CA ASP A 65 -0.56 2.50 10.60
C ASP A 65 -0.16 3.64 9.65
N GLN A 66 0.82 3.40 8.76
CA GLN A 66 1.19 4.36 7.71
C GLN A 66 0.06 4.65 6.73
N LEU A 67 -0.83 3.68 6.48
CA LEU A 67 -2.04 3.88 5.68
C LEU A 67 -3.14 4.66 6.42
N GLY A 68 -2.96 4.96 7.71
CA GLY A 68 -3.95 5.69 8.52
C GLY A 68 -5.20 4.86 8.85
N LEU A 69 -5.12 3.54 8.73
CA LEU A 69 -6.25 2.65 8.91
C LEU A 69 -6.43 2.29 10.39
N ALA A 70 -7.69 2.31 10.85
CA ALA A 70 -8.02 1.86 12.20
C ALA A 70 -7.90 0.33 12.33
N GLY A 71 -7.72 -0.15 13.57
CA GLY A 71 -7.64 -1.57 13.85
C GLY A 71 -6.30 -2.20 13.46
N ARG A 72 -6.34 -3.46 13.02
CA ARG A 72 -5.13 -4.22 12.66
C ARG A 72 -5.33 -5.06 11.40
N PRO A 73 -4.27 -5.29 10.61
CA PRO A 73 -4.37 -6.08 9.37
C PRO A 73 -4.69 -7.56 9.63
N ASP A 74 -4.29 -8.11 10.78
CA ASP A 74 -4.57 -9.49 11.19
C ASP A 74 -6.02 -9.71 11.67
N SER A 75 -6.71 -8.62 12.04
CA SER A 75 -8.14 -8.63 12.37
C SER A 75 -9.06 -8.46 11.17
N ALA A 76 -8.51 -8.06 10.01
CA ALA A 76 -9.29 -7.85 8.80
C ALA A 76 -9.69 -9.21 8.18
N PRO A 77 -10.96 -9.41 7.81
CA PRO A 77 -11.39 -10.62 7.12
C PRO A 77 -10.65 -10.79 5.79
N TYR A 78 -10.16 -12.01 5.51
CA TYR A 78 -9.53 -12.31 4.20
C TYR A 78 -10.46 -12.04 3.01
N THR A 79 -11.78 -12.07 3.21
CA THR A 79 -12.75 -11.69 2.17
C THR A 79 -12.57 -10.24 1.70
N GLU A 80 -12.03 -9.35 2.55
CA GLU A 80 -11.72 -7.97 2.16
C GLU A 80 -10.55 -7.86 1.18
N THR A 81 -9.77 -8.93 0.97
CA THR A 81 -8.75 -8.97 -0.09
C THR A 81 -9.35 -9.28 -1.46
N ALA A 82 -10.59 -9.75 -1.52
CA ALA A 82 -11.29 -10.05 -2.77
C ALA A 82 -12.06 -8.84 -3.35
N VAL A 83 -12.17 -7.75 -2.59
CA VAL A 83 -12.83 -6.52 -3.00
C VAL A 83 -11.78 -5.43 -3.08
N PHE A 84 -11.68 -4.80 -4.26
CA PHE A 84 -10.75 -3.70 -4.52
C PHE A 84 -11.52 -2.38 -4.61
N GLY A 85 -10.89 -1.29 -4.16
CA GLY A 85 -11.47 0.05 -4.19
C GLY A 85 -12.28 0.39 -2.94
N THR A 86 -12.03 -0.29 -1.82
CA THR A 86 -12.71 -0.02 -0.53
C THR A 86 -11.85 0.80 0.42
N PHE A 87 -10.75 1.39 -0.06
CA PHE A 87 -9.90 2.24 0.76
C PHE A 87 -10.70 3.44 1.29
N PRO A 88 -10.78 3.64 2.61
CA PRO A 88 -11.57 4.71 3.19
C PRO A 88 -10.89 6.08 2.99
N PRO A 89 -11.64 7.19 3.02
CA PRO A 89 -11.08 8.54 2.97
C PRO A 89 -10.38 8.88 4.30
N VAL A 90 -9.13 8.44 4.44
CA VAL A 90 -8.30 8.66 5.63
C VAL A 90 -7.03 9.44 5.28
N THR A 91 -6.49 10.14 6.26
CA THR A 91 -5.17 10.76 6.15
C THR A 91 -4.10 9.71 6.37
N VAL A 92 -3.20 9.55 5.40
CA VAL A 92 -2.03 8.67 5.54
C VAL A 92 -1.01 9.27 6.51
N ASN A 93 -0.32 8.41 7.24
CA ASN A 93 0.71 8.80 8.20
C ASN A 93 2.10 8.66 7.57
N ARG A 94 2.93 9.69 7.74
CA ARG A 94 4.36 9.55 7.42
C ARG A 94 5.01 8.64 8.46
N GLY A 95 5.74 7.64 8.01
CA GLY A 95 6.52 6.78 8.89
C GLY A 95 7.87 6.40 8.30
N GLU A 96 8.68 5.73 9.11
CA GLU A 96 9.98 5.21 8.70
C GLU A 96 9.84 4.09 7.66
N PRO A 97 10.85 3.90 6.78
CA PRO A 97 10.90 2.77 5.86
C PRO A 97 10.61 1.44 6.59
N LEU A 98 9.73 0.62 5.99
CA LEU A 98 9.32 -0.65 6.60
C LEU A 98 10.48 -1.65 6.68
N PHE A 99 11.32 -1.66 5.64
CA PHE A 99 12.48 -2.54 5.51
C PHE A 99 13.74 -1.68 5.30
N PRO A 100 14.41 -1.25 6.39
CA PRO A 100 15.67 -0.54 6.28
C PRO A 100 16.74 -1.41 5.62
N ARG A 101 17.68 -0.79 4.91
CA ARG A 101 18.83 -1.50 4.32
C ARG A 101 19.70 -2.05 5.44
N ILE A 102 20.17 -3.28 5.27
CA ILE A 102 21.22 -3.83 6.13
C ILE A 102 22.52 -3.16 5.68
N GLU A 103 23.18 -2.45 6.58
CA GLU A 103 24.53 -1.93 6.35
C GLU A 103 25.51 -3.08 6.61
N GLU A 104 26.35 -3.42 5.63
CA GLU A 104 27.50 -4.30 5.85
C GLU A 104 28.55 -3.51 6.63
N GLY A 105 28.90 -3.99 7.82
CA GLY A 105 29.93 -3.41 8.68
C GLY A 105 31.34 -3.87 8.32
#